data_AF-A0A846L2U9-F1
#
_entry.id   AF-A0A846L2U9-F1
#
_cell.length_a   1.000
_cell.length_b   1.000
_cell.length_c   1.000
_cell.angle_alpha   90.00
_cell.angle_beta   90.00
_cell.angle_gamma   90.00
#
_symmetry.space_group_name_H-M   'P 1'
#
loop_
_entity.id
_entity.type
_entity.pdbx_description
1 polymer ?
#
loop_
_entity_poly.entity_id
_entity_poly.type
_entity_poly.pdbx_seq_one_letter_code
_entity_poly.pdbx_strand_id
1 'polypeptide(L)'
;MASYDLAHQLSKTLGERETSEIQEGISYGANEIRDGVNLSKIIKERPTVSPTNLLSLGDLEVFIKMPGNIPLTKIKLKYKKIASNCSSFVIK
;
A
#
# COMPACT_ATOMS: atom_id res chain seq x y z
N MET A 1 2.53 -4.45 -18.54
CA MET A 1 2.03 -4.82 -17.19
C MET A 1 3.19 -5.41 -16.43
N ALA A 2 3.59 -4.84 -15.28
CA ALA A 2 4.63 -5.45 -14.47
C ALA A 2 4.21 -6.89 -14.09
N SER A 3 5.16 -7.83 -14.04
CA SER A 3 4.86 -9.19 -13.63
C SER A 3 4.34 -9.20 -12.19
N TYR A 4 3.32 -10.02 -11.93
CA TYR A 4 2.75 -10.16 -10.59
C TYR A 4 3.82 -10.54 -9.55
N ASP A 5 4.77 -11.40 -9.94
CA ASP A 5 5.89 -11.81 -9.10
C ASP A 5 6.77 -10.62 -8.65
N LEU A 6 7.05 -9.69 -9.56
CA LEU A 6 7.81 -8.48 -9.23
C LEU A 6 7.04 -7.59 -8.26
N ALA A 7 5.73 -7.42 -8.48
CA ALA A 7 4.88 -6.65 -7.56
C ALA A 7 4.83 -7.28 -6.15
N HIS A 8 4.83 -8.61 -6.07
CA HIS A 8 4.89 -9.33 -4.81
C HIS A 8 6.24 -9.12 -4.08
N GLN A 9 7.35 -9.23 -4.81
CA GLN A 9 8.68 -8.94 -4.26
C GLN A 9 8.80 -7.49 -3.78
N LEU A 10 8.32 -6.53 -4.58
CA LEU A 10 8.34 -5.11 -4.22
C LEU A 10 7.48 -4.83 -2.97
N SER A 11 6.26 -5.37 -2.92
CA SER A 11 5.38 -5.26 -1.75
C SER A 11 6.08 -5.74 -0.47
N LYS A 12 6.79 -6.88 -0.55
CA LYS A 12 7.57 -7.42 0.57
C LYS A 12 8.74 -6.50 0.98
N THR A 13 9.44 -5.89 0.02
CA THR A 13 10.54 -4.94 0.33
C THR A 13 10.06 -3.63 0.98
N LEU A 14 8.85 -3.19 0.65
CA LEU A 14 8.23 -2.01 1.29
C LEU A 14 7.90 -2.28 2.76
N GLY A 15 7.56 -3.53 3.09
CA GLY A 15 7.43 -4.04 4.45
C GLY A 15 5.98 -4.33 4.85
N GLU A 16 5.82 -4.90 6.03
CA GLU A 16 4.54 -5.34 6.58
C GLU A 16 4.12 -4.44 7.75
N ARG A 17 2.81 -4.35 7.96
CA ARG A 17 2.18 -3.60 9.04
C ARG A 17 1.21 -4.50 9.78
N GLU A 18 1.33 -4.50 11.10
CA GLU A 18 0.34 -5.10 11.98
C GLU A 18 -0.93 -4.23 12.00
N THR A 19 -2.07 -4.86 11.74
CA THR A 19 -3.39 -4.23 11.81
C THR A 19 -4.25 -5.00 12.81
N SER A 20 -4.71 -4.33 13.86
CA SER A 20 -5.70 -4.89 14.78
C SER A 20 -7.11 -4.56 14.31
N GLU A 21 -7.89 -5.60 14.01
CA GLU A 21 -9.32 -5.49 13.69
C GLU A 21 -10.14 -5.95 14.89
N ILE A 22 -11.13 -5.15 15.28
CA ILE A 22 -12.14 -5.58 16.25
C ILE A 22 -13.32 -6.12 15.43
N GLN A 23 -13.67 -7.37 15.62
CA GLN A 23 -14.81 -8.01 15.00
C GLN A 23 -15.89 -8.25 16.05
N GLU A 24 -17.07 -7.70 15.80
CA GLU A 24 -18.25 -7.87 16.63
C GLU A 24 -19.10 -9.00 16.05
N GLY A 25 -19.25 -10.09 16.82
CA GLY A 25 -20.21 -11.13 16.56
C GLY A 25 -21.50 -10.84 17.32
N ILE A 26 -22.58 -10.53 16.60
CA ILE A 26 -23.92 -10.36 17.18
C ILE A 26 -24.62 -11.72 17.10
N SER A 27 -24.99 -12.29 18.24
CA SER A 27 -25.80 -13.51 18.28
C SER A 27 -27.23 -13.18 18.68
N TYR A 28 -28.16 -13.30 17.73
CA TYR A 28 -29.60 -13.18 18.00
C TYR A 28 -30.15 -14.51 18.54
N GLY A 29 -30.57 -14.52 19.79
CA GLY A 29 -31.34 -15.63 20.37
C GLY A 29 -32.85 -15.40 20.21
N ALA A 30 -33.66 -16.45 20.30
CA ALA A 30 -35.13 -16.36 20.23
C ALA A 30 -35.79 -15.59 21.41
N ASN A 31 -35.01 -15.06 22.36
CA ASN A 31 -35.46 -14.26 23.50
C ASN A 31 -34.67 -12.94 23.54
N GLU A 32 -35.35 -11.80 23.37
CA GLU A 32 -34.78 -10.44 23.35
C GLU A 32 -34.02 -10.05 24.63
N ILE A 33 -34.25 -10.75 25.75
CA ILE A 33 -33.68 -10.43 27.07
C ILE A 33 -32.22 -10.92 27.21
N ARG A 34 -31.69 -11.68 26.23
CA ARG A 34 -30.35 -12.27 26.29
C ARG A 34 -29.58 -12.14 24.98
N ASP A 35 -29.62 -10.96 24.36
CA ASP A 35 -28.72 -10.66 23.25
C ASP A 35 -27.29 -10.48 23.79
N GLY A 36 -26.42 -11.41 23.41
CA GLY A 36 -24.98 -11.34 23.68
C GLY A 36 -24.26 -10.69 22.51
N VAL A 37 -23.39 -9.72 22.81
CA VAL A 37 -22.39 -9.21 21.86
C VAL A 37 -21.05 -9.85 22.17
N ASN A 38 -20.41 -10.46 21.17
CA ASN A 38 -19.07 -11.00 21.30
C ASN A 38 -18.09 -10.09 20.55
N LEU A 39 -17.30 -9.30 21.28
CA LEU A 39 -16.19 -8.55 20.71
C LEU A 39 -14.94 -9.44 20.67
N SER A 40 -14.45 -9.75 19.47
CA SER A 40 -13.19 -10.45 19.25
C SER A 40 -12.15 -9.53 18.63
N LYS A 41 -10.97 -9.43 19.24
CA LYS A 41 -9.83 -8.67 18.69
C LYS A 41 -8.95 -9.61 17.88
N ILE A 42 -8.78 -9.33 16.59
CA ILE A 42 -7.91 -10.10 15.69
C ILE A 42 -6.75 -9.23 15.25
N ILE A 43 -5.54 -9.69 15.50
CA ILE A 43 -4.31 -9.05 15.05
C ILE A 43 -3.87 -9.76 13.76
N LYS A 44 -3.68 -9.01 12.67
CA LYS A 44 -3.24 -9.55 11.37
C LYS A 44 -2.06 -8.75 10.84
N GLU A 45 -1.04 -9.44 10.39
CA GLU A 45 0.05 -8.85 9.61
C GLU A 45 -0.42 -8.71 8.16
N ARG A 46 -0.27 -7.51 7.59
CA ARG A 46 -0.62 -7.23 6.20
C ARG A 46 0.51 -6.46 5.52
N PRO A 47 0.72 -6.65 4.20
CA PRO A 47 1.67 -5.81 3.48
C PRO A 47 1.26 -4.34 3.57
N THR A 48 2.23 -3.45 3.77
CA THR A 48 1.97 -2.00 3.87
C THR A 48 1.36 -1.46 2.57
N VAL A 49 1.76 -2.02 1.43
CA VAL A 49 1.15 -1.75 0.12
C VAL A 49 0.89 -3.07 -0.57
N SER A 50 -0.35 -3.31 -1.00
CA SER A 50 -0.70 -4.54 -1.70
C SER A 50 -0.06 -4.62 -3.09
N PRO A 51 0.27 -5.82 -3.60
CA PRO A 51 0.77 -6.01 -4.97
C PRO A 51 -0.18 -5.42 -6.02
N THR A 52 -1.49 -5.53 -5.81
CA THR A 52 -2.51 -4.95 -6.69
C THR A 52 -2.40 -3.42 -6.76
N ASN A 53 -2.15 -2.75 -5.63
CA ASN A 53 -1.98 -1.29 -5.61
C ASN A 53 -0.71 -0.85 -6.37
N LEU A 54 0.35 -1.67 -6.34
CA LEU A 54 1.56 -1.40 -7.12
C LEU A 54 1.31 -1.56 -8.62
N LEU A 55 0.55 -2.59 -9.01
CA LEU A 55 0.18 -2.84 -10.40
C LEU A 55 -0.79 -1.79 -10.95
N SER A 56 -1.60 -1.17 -10.11
CA SER A 56 -2.57 -0.13 -10.48
C SER A 56 -2.02 1.30 -10.36
N LEU A 57 -0.71 1.48 -10.16
CA LEU A 57 -0.11 2.82 -10.13
C LEU A 57 -0.29 3.52 -11.48
N GLY A 58 -0.77 4.75 -11.45
CA GLY A 58 -0.87 5.58 -12.65
C GLY A 58 0.47 6.18 -13.06
N ASP A 59 0.46 6.84 -14.23
CA ASP A 59 1.63 7.58 -14.69
C ASP A 59 2.07 8.62 -13.66
N LEU A 60 3.39 8.70 -13.47
CA LEU A 60 4.03 9.61 -12.52
C LEU A 60 3.63 9.38 -11.05
N GLU A 61 3.00 8.26 -10.69
CA GLU A 61 2.74 7.91 -9.29
C GLU A 61 3.80 6.97 -8.74
N VAL A 62 4.30 7.26 -7.54
CA VAL A 62 5.32 6.44 -6.88
C VAL A 62 5.07 6.31 -5.39
N PHE A 63 5.49 5.18 -4.81
CA PHE A 63 5.64 5.03 -3.37
C PHE A 63 7.09 5.28 -2.97
N ILE A 64 7.31 6.09 -1.94
CA ILE A 64 8.66 6.41 -1.44
C ILE A 64 8.80 5.93 -0.01
N LYS A 65 9.83 5.12 0.20
CA LYS A 65 10.34 4.72 1.52
C LYS A 65 11.66 5.43 1.76
N MET A 66 11.69 6.32 2.74
CA MET A 66 12.92 6.99 3.16
C MET A 66 13.59 6.21 4.30
N PRO A 67 14.92 6.27 4.43
CA PRO A 67 15.60 5.70 5.59
C PRO A 67 15.14 6.41 6.88
N GLY A 68 15.07 5.65 7.97
CA GLY A 68 14.60 6.13 9.27
C GLY A 68 13.13 5.79 9.56
N ASN A 69 12.59 6.36 10.64
CA ASN A 69 11.22 6.11 11.10
C ASN A 69 10.19 7.01 10.39
N ILE A 70 10.22 7.03 9.06
CA ILE A 70 9.34 7.87 8.24
C ILE A 70 8.28 6.99 7.58
N PRO A 71 6.99 7.36 7.63
CA PRO A 71 5.95 6.56 7.01
C PRO A 71 6.12 6.50 5.48
N LEU A 72 5.79 5.35 4.92
CA LEU A 72 5.71 5.16 3.48
C LEU A 72 4.66 6.10 2.89
N THR A 73 5.03 6.89 1.89
CA THR A 73 4.15 7.91 1.30
C THR A 73 3.97 7.68 -0.20
N LYS A 74 2.73 7.82 -0.69
CA LYS A 74 2.41 7.87 -2.12
C LYS A 74 2.52 9.32 -2.60
N ILE A 75 3.28 9.57 -3.65
CA ILE A 75 3.39 10.89 -4.28
C ILE A 75 3.11 10.84 -5.78
N LYS A 76 2.68 11.97 -6.33
CA LYS A 76 2.54 12.17 -7.78
C LYS A 76 3.62 13.14 -8.26
N LEU A 77 4.52 12.64 -9.11
CA LEU A 77 5.59 13.39 -9.72
C LEU A 77 5.01 14.41 -10.70
N LYS A 78 5.60 15.60 -10.75
CA LYS A 78 5.28 16.64 -11.73
C LYS A 78 6.37 16.64 -12.80
N TYR A 79 5.96 16.47 -14.06
CA TYR A 79 6.88 16.60 -15.18
C TYR A 79 7.38 18.04 -15.28
N LYS A 80 8.70 18.23 -15.23
CA LYS A 80 9.35 19.53 -15.39
C LYS A 80 10.24 19.49 -16.63
N LYS A 81 9.90 20.30 -17.63
CA LYS A 81 10.75 20.48 -18.82
C LYS A 81 11.99 21.27 -18.42
N ILE A 82 13.16 20.70 -18.67
CA ILE A 82 14.46 21.35 -18.43
C ILE A 82 14.98 21.84 -19.79
N ALA A 83 15.55 23.05 -19.83
CA ALA A 83 16.16 23.57 -21.05
C ALA A 83 17.43 22.79 -21.39
N SER A 84 17.56 22.34 -22.64
CA SER A 84 18.75 21.65 -23.14
C SER A 84 19.80 22.67 -23.55
N ASN A 85 20.79 22.89 -22.69
CA ASN A 85 21.87 23.84 -22.96
C ASN A 85 22.95 23.29 -23.92
N CYS A 86 22.89 22.01 -24.29
CA CYS A 86 23.82 21.34 -25.20
C CYS A 86 23.08 20.38 -26.15
N SER A 87 23.70 20.06 -27.28
CA SER A 87 23.23 19.00 -28.19
C SER A 87 23.27 17.65 -27.47
N SER A 88 22.17 16.89 -27.55
CA SER A 88 22.03 15.59 -26.87
C SER A 88 22.95 14.52 -27.45
N PHE A 89 23.30 14.64 -28.73
CA PHE A 89 24.21 13.75 -29.42
C PHE A 89 24.84 14.49 -30.61
N VAL A 90 26.13 14.30 -30.83
CA VAL A 90 26.85 14.84 -31.99
C VAL A 90 27.56 13.69 -32.68
N ILE A 91 27.21 13.45 -33.95
CA ILE A 91 27.92 12.51 -34.83
C ILE A 91 29.08 13.27 -35.48
N LYS A 92 30.24 12.62 -35.55
CA LYS A 92 31.44 13.14 -36.21
C LYS A 92 31.49 12.73 -37.67
#